data_AF-A0ABD0BBM9-F1
#
_entry.id   AF-A0ABD0BBM9-F1
#
_cell.length_a   1.000
_cell.length_b   1.000
_cell.length_c   1.000
_cell.angle_alpha   90.00
_cell.angle_beta   90.00
_cell.angle_gamma   90.00
#
_symmetry.space_group_name_H-M   'P 1'
#
loop_
_entity.id
_entity.type
_entity.pdbx_description
1 polymer ?
#
loop_
_entity_poly.entity_id
_entity_poly.type
_entity_poly.pdbx_seq_one_letter_code
_entity_poly.pdbx_strand_id
1 'polypeptide(L)'
;MIDFKGFAPILIGDGKIPRIWINIPAKQDGSEWYPLVKDNFSTNPSVLVIKSGNRVKVTTPDGVIIDCEKEKNGSVTVNKLNLKPFGLNVYSDEKSMSIMNATFSSSKFSNMMSVIGIS
;
A
#
# COMPACT_ATOMS: atom_id res chain seq x y z
N MET A 1 1.20 10.18 -1.61
CA MET A 1 0.13 9.68 -0.73
C MET A 1 -1.13 9.50 -1.56
N ILE A 2 -1.90 8.43 -1.33
CA ILE A 2 -3.29 8.30 -1.82
C ILE A 2 -4.17 8.58 -0.62
N ASP A 3 -5.08 9.53 -0.77
CA ASP A 3 -5.94 10.01 0.30
C ASP A 3 -7.41 9.80 -0.06
N PHE A 4 -8.18 9.26 0.88
CA PHE A 4 -9.63 9.06 0.79
C PHE A 4 -10.26 9.88 1.91
N LYS A 5 -10.81 11.06 1.60
CA LYS A 5 -11.43 11.97 2.58
C LYS A 5 -10.54 12.29 3.81
N GLY A 6 -9.24 12.49 3.63
CA GLY A 6 -8.27 12.73 4.70
C GLY A 6 -7.70 11.46 5.34
N PHE A 7 -8.07 10.27 4.83
CA PHE A 7 -7.60 8.98 5.32
C PHE A 7 -6.74 8.26 4.28
N ALA A 8 -5.54 7.83 4.69
CA ALA A 8 -4.66 7.01 3.85
C ALA A 8 -4.88 5.51 4.16
N PRO A 9 -5.51 4.72 3.26
CA PRO A 9 -5.73 3.30 3.48
C PRO A 9 -4.42 2.50 3.45
N ILE A 10 -3.37 3.06 2.84
CA ILE A 10 -2.01 2.54 2.95
C ILE A 10 -1.06 3.65 3.32
N LEU A 11 -0.15 3.32 4.22
CA LEU A 11 1.07 4.09 4.46
C LEU A 11 2.27 3.16 4.35
N ILE A 12 3.25 3.54 3.52
CA ILE A 12 4.59 2.95 3.51
C ILE A 12 5.53 4.02 4.07
N GLY A 13 5.88 3.86 5.33
CA GLY A 13 6.76 4.76 6.07
C GLY A 13 8.22 4.36 5.95
N ASP A 14 9.08 5.33 6.22
CA ASP A 14 10.52 5.11 6.34
C ASP A 14 10.88 4.35 7.63
N GLY A 15 12.01 3.65 7.60
CA GLY A 15 12.55 2.84 8.70
C GLY A 15 13.83 2.11 8.30
N LYS A 16 14.40 1.29 9.19
CA LYS A 16 15.53 0.39 8.83
C LYS A 16 15.14 -0.58 7.70
N ILE A 17 13.88 -1.01 7.74
CA ILE A 17 13.14 -1.66 6.65
C ILE A 17 11.86 -0.84 6.43
N PRO A 18 11.20 -0.92 5.25
CA PRO A 18 9.92 -0.26 5.02
C PRO A 18 8.91 -0.59 6.12
N ARG A 19 8.18 0.41 6.61
CA ARG A 19 7.12 0.22 7.63
C ARG A 19 5.77 0.29 6.94
N ILE A 20 4.95 -0.74 7.07
CA ILE A 20 3.69 -0.86 6.34
C ILE A 20 2.52 -0.73 7.32
N TRP A 21 1.57 0.12 6.95
CA TRP A 21 0.22 0.15 7.50
C TRP A 21 -0.79 -0.04 6.38
N ILE A 22 -1.77 -0.91 6.60
CA ILE A 22 -2.88 -1.15 5.68
C ILE A 22 -4.17 -1.13 6.50
N ASN A 23 -5.09 -0.27 6.10
CA ASN A 23 -6.46 -0.26 6.58
C ASN A 23 -7.38 -0.65 5.43
N ILE A 24 -8.34 -1.53 5.73
CA ILE A 24 -9.32 -2.02 4.75
C ILE A 24 -10.72 -1.57 5.16
N PRO A 25 -11.64 -1.37 4.20
CA PRO A 25 -13.02 -1.04 4.52
C PRO A 25 -13.68 -2.21 5.27
N ALA A 26 -14.21 -1.95 6.47
CA ALA A 26 -15.04 -2.89 7.21
C ALA A 26 -16.50 -2.87 6.72
N LYS A 27 -16.92 -1.76 6.11
CA LYS A 27 -18.20 -1.58 5.42
C LYS A 27 -17.97 -1.18 3.97
N GLN A 28 -18.81 -1.67 3.06
CA GLN A 28 -18.68 -1.40 1.62
C GLN A 28 -18.77 0.09 1.25
N ASP A 29 -19.45 0.89 2.08
CA ASP A 29 -19.57 2.34 1.90
C ASP A 29 -18.32 3.13 2.34
N GLY A 30 -17.29 2.44 2.88
CA GLY A 30 -16.06 3.07 3.37
C GLY A 30 -16.25 3.96 4.60
N SER A 31 -17.38 3.83 5.30
CA SER A 31 -17.66 4.57 6.55
C SER A 31 -16.86 4.05 7.75
N GLU A 32 -16.39 2.81 7.68
CA GLU A 32 -15.67 2.14 8.75
C GLU A 32 -14.46 1.39 8.18
N TRP A 33 -13.33 1.51 8.86
CA TRP A 33 -12.04 0.96 8.42
C TRP A 33 -11.43 0.11 9.51
N TYR A 34 -10.91 -1.05 9.13
CA TYR A 34 -10.24 -1.99 10.01
C TYR A 34 -8.72 -1.99 9.75
N PRO A 35 -7.87 -1.87 10.78
CA PRO A 35 -6.43 -1.95 10.60
C PRO A 35 -6.02 -3.39 10.35
N LEU A 36 -5.75 -3.75 9.10
CA LEU A 36 -5.32 -5.10 8.70
C LEU A 36 -3.83 -5.32 8.99
N VAL A 37 -3.01 -4.32 8.70
CA VAL A 37 -1.58 -4.31 9.04
C VAL A 37 -1.28 -3.02 9.78
N LYS A 38 -0.65 -3.14 10.95
CA LYS A 38 -0.19 -2.03 11.77
C LYS A 38 1.31 -2.16 12.00
N ASP A 39 2.10 -1.29 11.37
CA ASP A 39 3.55 -1.25 11.51
C ASP A 39 4.23 -2.62 11.29
N ASN A 40 3.97 -3.23 10.13
CA ASN A 40 4.44 -4.56 9.79
C ASN A 40 3.98 -5.71 10.73
N PHE A 41 2.88 -5.53 11.46
CA PHE A 41 2.20 -6.59 12.19
C PHE A 41 0.80 -6.78 11.62
N SER A 42 0.44 -8.03 11.31
CA SER A 42 -0.92 -8.35 10.89
C SER A 42 -1.85 -8.46 12.10
N THR A 43 -3.07 -7.97 11.96
CA THR A 43 -4.17 -8.20 12.92
C THR A 43 -5.06 -9.38 12.52
N ASN A 44 -4.87 -9.93 11.31
CA ASN A 44 -5.61 -11.06 10.77
C ASN A 44 -4.67 -12.26 10.55
N PRO A 45 -4.98 -13.45 11.10
CA PRO A 45 -4.12 -14.64 10.97
C PRO A 45 -3.84 -15.09 9.53
N SER A 46 -4.74 -14.81 8.60
CA SER A 46 -4.60 -15.18 7.18
C SER A 46 -3.69 -14.21 6.41
N VAL A 47 -3.27 -13.11 7.02
CA VAL A 47 -2.38 -12.12 6.42
C VAL A 47 -1.00 -12.23 7.03
N LEU A 48 0.00 -12.48 6.19
CA LEU A 48 1.38 -12.65 6.60
C LEU A 48 2.18 -11.41 6.23
N VAL A 49 3.01 -10.96 7.17
CA VAL A 49 4.01 -9.91 6.94
C VAL A 49 5.39 -10.54 7.05
N ILE A 50 6.05 -10.71 5.90
CA ILE A 50 7.34 -11.35 5.78
C ILE A 50 8.42 -10.27 5.65
N LYS A 51 9.43 -10.33 6.52
CA LYS A 51 10.56 -9.39 6.56
C LYS A 51 11.83 -10.15 6.18
N SER A 52 12.56 -9.68 5.17
CA SER A 52 13.80 -10.31 4.73
C SER A 52 14.80 -9.25 4.26
N GLY A 53 15.92 -9.11 4.97
CA GLY A 53 16.90 -8.06 4.67
C GLY A 53 16.29 -6.67 4.73
N ASN A 54 16.35 -5.94 3.61
CA ASN A 54 15.77 -4.61 3.40
C ASN A 54 14.34 -4.62 2.82
N ARG A 55 13.73 -5.80 2.67
CA ARG A 55 12.45 -6.02 1.99
C ARG A 55 11.34 -6.41 2.95
N VAL A 56 10.13 -5.92 2.68
CA VAL A 56 8.90 -6.31 3.37
C VAL A 56 7.87 -6.73 2.34
N LYS A 57 7.25 -7.89 2.58
CA LYS A 57 6.19 -8.45 1.75
C LYS A 57 4.95 -8.71 2.60
N VAL A 58 3.80 -8.25 2.14
CA VAL A 58 2.48 -8.56 2.73
C VAL A 58 1.73 -9.48 1.78
N THR A 59 1.29 -10.63 2.29
CA THR A 59 0.58 -11.65 1.51
C THR A 59 -0.71 -12.07 2.18
N THR A 60 -1.72 -12.38 1.38
CA THR A 60 -2.97 -13.06 1.78
C THR A 60 -3.09 -14.38 1.01
N PRO A 61 -4.14 -15.20 1.26
CA PRO A 61 -4.42 -16.37 0.44
C PRO A 61 -4.63 -16.03 -1.05
N ASP A 62 -5.12 -14.82 -1.34
CA ASP A 62 -5.35 -14.33 -2.71
C ASP A 62 -4.08 -13.79 -3.39
N GLY A 63 -2.95 -13.78 -2.68
CA GLY A 63 -1.64 -13.48 -3.22
C GLY A 63 -0.93 -12.30 -2.55
N VAL A 64 0.02 -11.71 -3.29
CA VAL A 64 0.87 -10.62 -2.79
C VAL A 64 0.13 -9.29 -2.89
N ILE A 65 -0.01 -8.61 -1.75
CA ILE A 65 -0.65 -7.30 -1.62
C ILE A 65 0.38 -6.18 -1.75
N ILE A 66 1.49 -6.27 -1.00
CA ILE A 66 2.58 -5.29 -1.06
C ILE A 66 3.88 -6.05 -1.14
N ASP A 67 4.76 -5.59 -2.02
CA ASP A 67 6.15 -6.00 -2.07
C ASP A 67 7.01 -4.76 -2.23
N CYS A 68 7.80 -4.41 -1.21
CA CYS A 68 8.64 -3.24 -1.25
C CYS A 68 9.97 -3.45 -0.56
N GLU A 69 10.99 -2.70 -0.99
CA GLU A 69 12.32 -2.77 -0.42
C GLU A 69 12.94 -1.39 -0.28
N LYS A 70 13.76 -1.23 0.76
CA LYS A 70 14.51 -0.01 1.00
C LYS A 70 15.85 -0.07 0.29
N GLU A 71 16.08 0.89 -0.59
CA GLU A 71 17.31 1.06 -1.33
C GLU A 71 18.41 1.70 -0.47
N LYS A 72 19.67 1.51 -0.88
CA LYS A 72 20.83 2.06 -0.15
C LYS A 72 20.83 3.59 -0.06
N ASN A 73 20.23 4.26 -1.04
CA ASN A 73 20.08 5.71 -1.08
C ASN A 73 18.93 6.24 -0.18
N GLY A 74 18.23 5.34 0.52
CA GLY A 74 17.13 5.67 1.41
C GLY A 74 15.74 5.68 0.76
N SER A 75 15.63 5.55 -0.57
CA SER A 75 14.32 5.43 -1.22
C SER A 75 13.67 4.07 -0.94
N VAL A 76 12.35 4.00 -1.06
CA VAL A 76 11.61 2.73 -1.02
C VAL A 76 11.08 2.44 -2.41
N THR A 77 11.49 1.31 -2.96
CA THR A 77 10.94 0.78 -4.22
C THR A 77 9.73 -0.08 -3.88
N VAL A 78 8.58 0.19 -4.50
CA VAL A 78 7.36 -0.62 -4.37
C VAL A 78 7.22 -1.45 -5.64
N ASN A 79 7.66 -2.71 -5.58
CA ASN A 79 7.65 -3.64 -6.71
C ASN A 79 6.24 -4.13 -7.05
N LYS A 80 5.37 -4.24 -6.03
CA LYS A 80 3.97 -4.63 -6.20
C LYS A 80 3.07 -3.94 -5.19
N LEU A 81 1.91 -3.52 -5.66
CA LEU A 81 0.79 -3.09 -4.85
C LEU A 81 -0.50 -3.68 -5.44
N ASN A 82 -1.35 -4.32 -4.64
CA ASN A 82 -2.65 -4.79 -5.10
C ASN A 82 -3.65 -4.81 -3.95
N LEU A 83 -4.59 -3.86 -3.95
CA LEU A 83 -5.65 -3.77 -2.94
C LEU A 83 -7.01 -4.25 -3.42
N LYS A 84 -7.10 -4.78 -4.64
CA LYS A 84 -8.35 -5.35 -5.15
C LYS A 84 -8.95 -6.40 -4.21
N PRO A 85 -8.17 -7.27 -3.54
CA PRO A 85 -8.73 -8.23 -2.58
C PRO A 85 -9.48 -7.59 -1.41
N PHE A 86 -9.25 -6.31 -1.14
CA PHE A 86 -9.89 -5.55 -0.07
C PHE A 86 -10.95 -4.56 -0.58
N GLY A 87 -11.41 -4.73 -1.82
CA GLY A 87 -12.43 -3.88 -2.43
C GLY A 87 -11.93 -2.49 -2.87
N LEU A 88 -10.62 -2.23 -2.80
CA LEU A 88 -10.03 -0.97 -3.27
C LEU A 88 -9.44 -1.18 -4.66
N ASN A 89 -9.92 -0.42 -5.65
CA ASN A 89 -9.39 -0.50 -7.02
C ASN A 89 -8.07 0.30 -7.14
N VAL A 90 -7.06 -0.13 -6.38
CA VAL A 90 -5.72 0.45 -6.37
C VAL A 90 -4.72 -0.69 -6.55
N TYR A 91 -3.90 -0.60 -7.59
CA TYR A 91 -2.87 -1.58 -7.87
C TYR A 91 -1.71 -0.96 -8.63
N SER A 92 -0.52 -1.53 -8.49
CA SER A 92 0.69 -1.09 -9.17
C SER A 92 1.58 -2.28 -9.42
N ASP A 93 2.26 -2.24 -10.55
CA ASP A 93 3.41 -3.06 -10.86
C ASP A 93 4.60 -2.16 -11.24
N GLU A 94 5.68 -2.77 -11.73
CA GLU A 94 6.92 -2.07 -12.13
C GLU A 94 6.71 -1.09 -13.30
N LYS A 95 5.62 -1.21 -14.07
CA LYS A 95 5.38 -0.42 -15.29
C LYS A 95 4.35 0.67 -15.09
N SER A 96 3.36 0.41 -14.25
CA SER A 96 2.20 1.27 -14.12
C SER A 96 1.58 1.22 -12.74
N MET A 97 0.94 2.33 -12.40
CA MET A 97 0.09 2.47 -11.23
C MET A 97 -1.33 2.79 -11.69
N SER A 98 -2.30 2.00 -11.25
CA SER A 98 -3.72 2.21 -11.50
C SER A 98 -4.45 2.52 -10.21
N ILE A 99 -5.21 3.61 -10.21
CA ILE A 99 -6.05 4.06 -9.09
C ILE A 99 -7.41 4.41 -9.65
N MET A 100 -8.43 3.65 -9.25
CA MET A 100 -9.78 3.74 -9.81
C MET A 100 -9.74 3.62 -11.35
N ASN A 101 -10.15 4.66 -12.06
CA ASN A 101 -10.17 4.72 -13.52
C ASN A 101 -8.93 5.43 -14.10
N ALA A 102 -8.01 5.90 -13.26
CA ALA A 102 -6.78 6.55 -13.68
C ALA A 102 -5.62 5.54 -13.74
N THR A 103 -4.80 5.64 -14.77
CA THR A 103 -3.56 4.86 -14.90
C THR A 103 -2.41 5.79 -15.23
N PHE A 104 -1.31 5.63 -14.50
CA PHE A 104 -0.08 6.38 -14.63
C PHE A 104 1.03 5.42 -15.03
N SER A 105 1.68 5.70 -16.16
CA SER A 105 2.86 4.99 -16.63
C SER A 105 4.00 5.98 -16.82
N SER A 106 5.23 5.58 -16.49
CA SER A 106 6.43 6.40 -16.62
C SER A 106 6.31 7.81 -16.00
N SER A 107 5.50 7.95 -14.95
CA SER A 107 5.17 9.23 -14.32
C SER A 107 6.06 9.47 -13.11
N LYS A 108 6.52 10.73 -12.94
CA LYS A 108 7.27 11.16 -11.77
C LYS A 108 6.49 12.25 -11.03
N PHE A 109 6.39 12.05 -9.73
CA PHE A 109 5.64 12.89 -8.82
C PHE A 109 6.59 13.37 -7.72
N SER A 110 6.78 14.68 -7.57
CA SER A 110 7.72 15.25 -6.59
C SER A 110 7.14 16.51 -5.96
N ASN A 111 7.44 16.73 -4.67
CA ASN A 111 6.99 17.90 -3.89
C ASN A 111 5.47 18.08 -3.84
N MET A 112 4.72 16.98 -3.69
CA MET A 112 3.26 17.01 -3.61
C MET A 112 2.79 16.51 -2.24
N MET A 113 1.72 17.12 -1.73
CA MET A 113 1.06 16.67 -0.51
C MET A 113 0.28 15.35 -0.75
N SER A 114 -0.44 15.27 -1.86
CA SER A 114 -1.11 14.04 -2.32
C SER A 114 -0.95 13.90 -3.83
N VAL A 115 -0.86 12.66 -4.30
CA VAL A 115 -0.87 12.35 -5.75
C VAL A 115 -2.32 12.24 -6.22
N ILE A 116 -3.19 11.66 -5.38
CA ILE A 116 -4.62 11.47 -5.66
C ILE A 116 -5.41 11.69 -4.37
N GLY A 117 -6.35 12.63 -4.42
CA GLY A 117 -7.40 12.80 -3.40
C GLY A 117 -8.73 12.27 -3.93
N ILE A 118 -9.40 11.42 -3.16
CA ILE A 118 -10.71 10.85 -3.48
C ILE A 118 -11.70 11.47 -2.49
N SER A 119 -12.60 12.30 -3.00
CA SER A 119 -13.64 13.02 -2.26
C SER A 119 -14.98 12.30 -2.33
#